data_AF-A0A2Z3UTE5-F1
#
_entry.id   AF-A0A2Z3UTE5-F1
#
_cell.length_a   1.000
_cell.length_b   1.000
_cell.length_c   1.000
_cell.angle_alpha   90.00
_cell.angle_beta   90.00
_cell.angle_gamma   90.00
#
_symmetry.space_group_name_H-M   'P 1'
#
loop_
_entity.id
_entity.type
_entity.pdbx_description
1 polymer ?
#
loop_
_entity_poly.entity_id
_entity_poly.type
_entity_poly.pdbx_seq_one_letter_code
_entity_poly.pdbx_strand_id
1 'polypeptide(L)'
;MRTHFAEVLARESACLAGATDGAMLAGWRRRVVKELMTPRSPYVLALRQTGDVPERADFLDRWRELIAETVDRLLQSGSTGDIPWPPAQAPKADVDPQKTAVLILAALHGGSTLSQIAQDPWPLNAALDIALAPFAATEDDSPARTGTSSPISNMNP
;
A
#
# COMPACT_ATOMS: atom_id res chain seq x y z
N MET A 1 26.87 -7.85 -4.72
CA MET A 1 25.44 -7.96 -4.37
C MET A 1 25.27 -8.96 -3.24
N ARG A 2 25.07 -8.45 -2.01
CA ARG A 2 24.88 -9.27 -0.81
C ARG A 2 23.65 -10.18 -0.91
N THR A 3 23.74 -11.35 -0.27
CA THR A 3 22.72 -12.41 -0.29
C THR A 3 21.34 -11.94 0.14
N HIS A 4 21.24 -11.11 1.19
CA HIS A 4 19.96 -10.60 1.68
C HIS A 4 19.27 -9.60 0.74
N PHE A 5 20.02 -8.76 0.02
CA PHE A 5 19.43 -7.85 -0.97
C PHE A 5 18.80 -8.61 -2.14
N ALA A 6 19.53 -9.59 -2.67
CA ALA A 6 19.03 -10.45 -3.74
C ALA A 6 17.78 -11.23 -3.29
N GLU A 7 17.80 -11.75 -2.07
CA GLU A 7 16.68 -12.50 -1.50
C GLU A 7 15.42 -11.62 -1.32
N VAL A 8 15.57 -10.41 -0.76
CA VAL A 8 14.45 -9.48 -0.61
C VAL A 8 13.91 -9.09 -1.99
N LEU A 9 14.76 -8.69 -2.94
CA LEU A 9 14.29 -8.31 -4.27
C LEU A 9 13.58 -9.45 -5.02
N ALA A 10 14.08 -10.70 -4.90
CA ALA A 10 13.42 -11.86 -5.51
C ALA A 10 12.03 -12.11 -4.91
N ARG A 11 11.90 -12.03 -3.57
CA ARG A 11 10.61 -12.18 -2.88
C ARG A 11 9.64 -11.06 -3.23
N GLU A 12 10.12 -9.82 -3.22
CA GLU A 12 9.32 -8.64 -3.57
C GLU A 12 8.85 -8.71 -5.01
N SER A 13 9.74 -9.03 -5.95
CA SER A 13 9.38 -9.21 -7.37
C SER A 13 8.27 -10.25 -7.54
N ALA A 14 8.40 -11.43 -6.92
CA ALA A 14 7.36 -12.47 -7.00
C ALA A 14 6.02 -12.03 -6.39
N CYS A 15 6.04 -11.35 -5.24
CA CYS A 15 4.81 -10.92 -4.56
C CYS A 15 4.13 -9.76 -5.27
N LEU A 16 4.90 -8.79 -5.76
CA LEU A 16 4.40 -7.57 -6.38
C LEU A 16 3.99 -7.78 -7.84
N ALA A 17 4.63 -8.69 -8.56
CA ALA A 17 4.21 -9.07 -9.92
C ALA A 17 2.77 -9.59 -9.97
N GLY A 18 2.33 -10.28 -8.90
CA GLY A 18 0.97 -10.79 -8.80
C GLY A 18 -0.07 -9.79 -8.29
N ALA A 19 0.32 -8.62 -7.78
CA ALA A 19 -0.62 -7.69 -7.16
C ALA A 19 -1.39 -6.87 -8.20
N THR A 20 -2.67 -7.19 -8.39
CA THR A 20 -3.56 -6.54 -9.38
C THR A 20 -4.69 -5.73 -8.77
N ASP A 21 -4.90 -5.82 -7.46
CA ASP A 21 -5.94 -5.08 -6.75
C ASP A 21 -5.50 -4.69 -5.33
N GLY A 22 -6.33 -3.87 -4.67
CA GLY A 22 -6.08 -3.41 -3.30
C GLY A 22 -6.06 -4.55 -2.26
N ALA A 23 -6.78 -5.66 -2.48
CA ALA A 23 -6.79 -6.79 -1.55
C ALA A 23 -5.46 -7.55 -1.59
N MET A 24 -4.89 -7.74 -2.78
CA MET A 24 -3.55 -8.30 -2.96
C MET A 24 -2.47 -7.38 -2.39
N LEU A 25 -2.61 -6.05 -2.57
CA LEU A 25 -1.71 -5.08 -1.95
C LEU A 25 -1.79 -5.11 -0.42
N ALA A 26 -2.98 -5.25 0.16
CA ALA A 26 -3.16 -5.46 1.60
C ALA A 26 -2.54 -6.79 2.08
N GLY A 27 -2.61 -7.84 1.26
CA GLY A 27 -1.92 -9.11 1.50
C GLY A 27 -0.39 -8.95 1.51
N TRP A 28 0.15 -8.26 0.52
CA TRP A 28 1.57 -7.90 0.45
C TRP A 28 2.00 -7.10 1.69
N ARG A 29 1.23 -6.08 2.08
CA ARG A 29 1.50 -5.25 3.26
C ARG A 29 1.62 -6.11 4.53
N ARG A 30 0.62 -6.97 4.81
CA ARG A 30 0.62 -7.85 5.99
C ARG A 30 1.87 -8.74 6.03
N ARG A 31 2.27 -9.30 4.88
CA ARG A 31 3.48 -10.13 4.76
C ARG A 31 4.74 -9.33 5.08
N VAL A 32 4.91 -8.15 4.49
CA VAL A 32 6.09 -7.32 4.70
C VAL A 32 6.21 -6.86 6.15
N VAL A 33 5.09 -6.48 6.79
CA VAL A 33 5.06 -6.16 8.23
C VAL A 33 5.53 -7.36 9.06
N LYS A 34 5.01 -8.55 8.80
CA LYS A 34 5.43 -9.77 9.51
C LYS A 34 6.94 -10.03 9.37
N GLU A 35 7.46 -9.91 8.15
CA GLU A 35 8.89 -10.08 7.89
C GLU A 35 9.75 -9.03 8.62
N LEU A 36 9.34 -7.76 8.63
CA LEU A 36 10.06 -6.67 9.30
C LEU A 36 10.01 -6.73 10.83
N MET A 37 8.98 -7.37 11.37
CA MET A 37 8.85 -7.63 12.80
C MET A 37 9.54 -8.94 13.22
N THR A 38 9.89 -9.81 12.28
CA THR A 38 10.60 -11.07 12.58
C THR A 38 12.09 -10.79 12.75
N PRO A 39 12.68 -11.04 13.93
CA PRO A 39 14.11 -10.84 14.14
C PRO A 39 14.95 -11.67 13.15
N ARG A 40 16.02 -11.08 12.61
CA ARG A 40 16.94 -11.70 11.65
C ARG A 40 16.33 -12.11 10.30
N SER A 41 15.13 -11.63 9.96
CA SER A 41 14.63 -11.79 8.60
C SER A 41 15.57 -11.09 7.59
N PRO A 42 15.62 -11.55 6.34
CA PRO A 42 16.38 -10.89 5.28
C PRO A 42 16.01 -9.41 5.12
N TYR A 43 14.74 -9.05 5.41
CA TYR A 43 14.26 -7.67 5.40
C TYR A 43 14.92 -6.81 6.46
N VAL A 44 14.94 -7.28 7.72
CA VAL A 44 15.59 -6.56 8.81
C VAL A 44 17.09 -6.40 8.55
N LEU A 45 17.73 -7.45 8.02
CA LEU A 45 19.15 -7.43 7.69
C LEU A 45 19.45 -6.46 6.53
N ALA A 46 18.63 -6.46 5.47
CA ALA A 46 18.77 -5.55 4.34
C ALA A 46 18.59 -4.08 4.76
N LEU A 47 17.60 -3.77 5.61
CA LEU A 47 17.32 -2.40 6.02
C LEU A 47 18.33 -1.83 7.04
N ARG A 48 18.84 -2.65 7.95
CA ARG A 48 19.76 -2.23 9.02
C ARG A 48 21.22 -2.16 8.58
N GLN A 49 21.55 -2.64 7.39
CA GLN A 49 22.95 -2.81 7.02
C GLN A 49 23.68 -1.47 6.87
N THR A 50 24.70 -1.28 7.71
CA THR A 50 25.60 -0.12 7.69
C THR A 50 26.93 -0.55 7.07
N GLY A 51 27.38 0.10 5.98
CA GLY A 51 28.77 -0.02 5.53
C GLY A 51 29.02 -0.08 4.02
N ASP A 52 28.00 -0.29 3.18
CA ASP A 52 28.15 -0.23 1.71
C ASP A 52 27.03 0.62 1.12
N VAL A 53 27.33 1.91 0.96
CA VAL A 53 26.36 2.92 0.53
C VAL A 53 25.94 2.72 -0.93
N PRO A 54 26.85 2.44 -1.89
CA PRO A 54 26.47 2.16 -3.28
C PRO A 54 25.57 0.93 -3.43
N GLU A 55 25.94 -0.22 -2.86
CA GLU A 55 25.10 -1.43 -3.00
C GLU A 55 23.72 -1.24 -2.36
N ARG A 56 23.65 -0.49 -1.25
CA ARG A 56 22.39 -0.17 -0.60
C ARG A 56 21.54 0.79 -1.44
N ALA A 57 22.14 1.79 -2.07
CA ALA A 57 21.43 2.70 -2.97
C ALA A 57 20.82 1.91 -4.14
N ASP A 58 21.61 1.06 -4.80
CA ASP A 58 21.15 0.20 -5.90
C ASP A 58 20.00 -0.72 -5.47
N PHE A 59 20.09 -1.30 -4.27
CA PHE A 59 19.01 -2.12 -3.70
C PHE A 59 17.72 -1.33 -3.51
N LEU A 60 17.80 -0.13 -2.93
CA LEU A 60 16.64 0.72 -2.70
C LEU A 60 16.03 1.24 -3.99
N ASP A 61 16.86 1.55 -4.98
CA ASP A 61 16.43 1.98 -6.30
C ASP A 61 15.63 0.87 -7.00
N ARG A 62 16.14 -0.36 -7.01
CA ARG A 62 15.42 -1.51 -7.59
C ARG A 62 14.13 -1.83 -6.85
N TRP A 63 14.13 -1.76 -5.51
CA TRP A 63 12.90 -2.00 -4.76
C TRP A 63 11.87 -0.88 -5.01
N ARG A 64 12.32 0.37 -5.15
CA ARG A 64 11.45 1.49 -5.53
C ARG A 64 10.81 1.25 -6.88
N GLU A 65 11.58 0.83 -7.88
CA GLU A 65 11.09 0.53 -9.23
C GLU A 65 10.00 -0.54 -9.20
N LEU A 66 10.24 -1.66 -8.50
CA LEU A 66 9.23 -2.72 -8.35
C LEU A 66 7.91 -2.22 -7.72
N ILE A 67 8.02 -1.38 -6.69
CA ILE A 67 6.84 -0.80 -6.05
C ILE A 67 6.13 0.18 -7.00
N ALA A 68 6.88 1.05 -7.68
CA ALA A 68 6.33 2.04 -8.61
C ALA A 68 5.60 1.37 -9.78
N GLU A 69 6.17 0.32 -10.37
CA GLU A 69 5.52 -0.47 -11.42
C GLU A 69 4.22 -1.11 -10.93
N THR A 70 4.19 -1.57 -9.67
CA THR A 70 2.99 -2.15 -9.08
C THR A 70 1.91 -1.11 -8.84
N VAL A 71 2.31 0.05 -8.34
CA VAL A 71 1.40 1.20 -8.16
C VAL A 71 0.82 1.63 -9.51
N ASP A 72 1.65 1.77 -10.55
CA ASP A 72 1.20 2.13 -11.89
C ASP A 72 0.17 1.12 -12.44
N ARG A 73 0.45 -0.19 -12.32
CA ARG A 73 -0.53 -1.22 -12.69
C ARG A 73 -1.85 -1.10 -11.93
N LEU A 74 -1.80 -0.85 -10.63
CA LEU A 74 -3.01 -0.68 -9.81
C LEU A 74 -3.83 0.54 -10.24
N LEU A 75 -3.16 1.66 -10.53
CA LEU A 75 -3.82 2.87 -11.01
C LEU A 75 -4.49 2.66 -12.37
N GLN A 76 -3.82 1.95 -13.29
CA GLN A 76 -4.38 1.60 -14.59
C GLN A 76 -5.59 0.65 -14.45
N SER A 77 -5.50 -0.36 -13.59
CA SER A 77 -6.60 -1.31 -13.36
C SER A 77 -7.86 -0.65 -12.77
N GLY A 78 -7.69 0.36 -11.91
CA GLY A 78 -8.78 1.15 -11.34
C GLY A 78 -9.34 2.23 -12.26
N SER A 79 -8.80 2.37 -13.48
CA SER A 79 -9.28 3.31 -14.51
C SER A 79 -10.19 2.65 -15.55
N THR A 80 -10.21 1.32 -15.64
CA THR A 80 -10.99 0.54 -16.64
C THR A 80 -12.45 0.30 -16.19
N GLY A 81 -12.97 1.14 -15.29
CA GLY A 81 -14.39 1.16 -14.95
C GLY A 81 -15.16 1.97 -16.00
N ASP A 82 -15.66 1.30 -17.05
CA ASP A 82 -16.61 1.85 -18.03
C ASP A 82 -17.85 2.43 -17.34
N ILE A 83 -17.91 3.74 -17.16
CA ILE A 83 -19.16 4.49 -17.03
C ILE A 83 -19.05 5.77 -17.86
N PRO A 84 -19.89 5.94 -18.91
CA PRO A 84 -20.00 7.22 -19.61
C PRO A 84 -20.71 8.25 -18.72
N TRP A 85 -19.97 9.24 -18.19
CA TRP A 85 -20.33 10.65 -17.82
C TRP A 85 -21.58 10.90 -16.90
N PRO A 86 -21.53 11.77 -15.85
CA PRO A 86 -21.25 13.21 -15.95
C PRO A 86 -20.15 13.78 -15.04
N PRO A 87 -19.72 15.05 -15.25
CA PRO A 87 -18.48 15.61 -14.72
C PRO A 87 -18.73 16.25 -13.37
N ALA A 88 -18.57 15.47 -12.31
CA ALA A 88 -18.44 16.01 -10.95
C ALA A 88 -17.77 14.98 -10.05
N GLN A 89 -16.63 14.45 -10.47
CA GLN A 89 -15.76 13.76 -9.53
C GLN A 89 -14.54 14.63 -9.31
N ALA A 90 -14.35 14.98 -8.04
CA ALA A 90 -13.16 15.62 -7.51
C ALA A 90 -11.91 15.07 -8.19
N PRO A 91 -10.86 15.88 -8.42
CA PRO A 91 -9.65 15.41 -9.05
C PRO A 91 -9.19 14.16 -8.30
N LYS A 92 -9.35 12.99 -8.93
CA LYS A 92 -8.72 11.75 -8.49
C LYS A 92 -7.26 12.14 -8.43
N ALA A 93 -6.77 12.41 -7.22
CA ALA A 93 -5.48 13.06 -7.03
C ALA A 93 -4.50 12.29 -7.90
N ASP A 94 -3.79 13.00 -8.77
CA ASP A 94 -2.85 12.39 -9.72
C ASP A 94 -1.78 11.67 -8.88
N VAL A 95 -2.02 10.38 -8.61
CA VAL A 95 -1.17 9.57 -7.73
C VAL A 95 0.05 9.23 -8.55
N ASP A 96 1.12 9.98 -8.33
CA ASP A 96 2.41 9.72 -8.96
C ASP A 96 2.99 8.39 -8.42
N PRO A 97 3.19 7.36 -9.27
CA PRO A 97 3.69 6.07 -8.84
C PRO A 97 5.06 6.12 -8.20
N GLN A 98 5.94 7.00 -8.69
CA GLN A 98 7.29 7.16 -8.17
C GLN A 98 7.28 7.80 -6.80
N LYS A 99 6.48 8.87 -6.61
CA LYS A 99 6.32 9.49 -5.28
C LYS A 99 5.72 8.51 -4.28
N THR A 100 4.72 7.75 -4.69
CA THR A 100 4.09 6.73 -3.84
C THR A 100 5.09 5.65 -3.43
N ALA A 101 5.90 5.16 -4.36
CA ALA A 101 6.93 4.17 -4.07
C ALA A 101 7.97 4.69 -3.06
N VAL A 102 8.37 5.96 -3.17
CA VAL A 102 9.24 6.62 -2.20
C VAL A 102 8.58 6.69 -0.82
N LEU A 103 7.31 7.09 -0.74
CA LEU A 103 6.56 7.14 0.52
C LEU A 103 6.46 5.76 1.18
N ILE A 104 6.18 4.72 0.41
CA ILE A 104 6.13 3.34 0.89
C ILE A 104 7.50 2.91 1.43
N LEU A 105 8.59 3.13 0.69
CA LEU A 105 9.94 2.78 1.16
C LEU A 105 10.36 3.56 2.42
N ALA A 106 9.98 4.84 2.50
CA ALA A 106 10.21 5.67 3.67
C ALA A 106 9.43 5.14 4.88
N ALA A 107 8.16 4.75 4.70
CA ALA A 107 7.35 4.11 5.72
C ALA A 107 7.96 2.77 6.18
N LEU A 108 8.44 1.94 5.25
CA LEU A 108 9.11 0.69 5.56
C LEU A 108 10.39 0.91 6.37
N HIS A 109 11.22 1.90 6.03
CA HIS A 109 12.45 2.20 6.78
C HIS A 109 12.17 2.82 8.16
N GLY A 110 11.46 3.95 8.17
CA GLY A 110 11.20 4.71 9.38
C GLY A 110 10.29 3.95 10.33
N GLY A 111 9.21 3.39 9.80
CA GLY A 111 8.25 2.58 10.56
C GLY A 111 8.90 1.33 11.16
N SER A 112 9.72 0.61 10.39
CA SER A 112 10.46 -0.56 10.90
C SER A 112 11.45 -0.18 12.01
N THR A 113 12.18 0.93 11.82
CA THR A 113 13.12 1.44 12.82
C THR A 113 12.41 1.75 14.14
N LEU A 114 11.31 2.52 14.09
CA LEU A 114 10.54 2.87 15.28
C LEU A 114 9.89 1.65 15.93
N SER A 115 9.32 0.74 15.13
CA SER A 115 8.65 -0.47 15.63
C SER A 115 9.63 -1.39 16.35
N GLN A 116 10.87 -1.49 15.86
CA GLN A 116 11.92 -2.28 16.49
C GLN A 116 12.46 -1.63 17.76
N ILE A 117 12.53 -0.30 17.84
CA ILE A 117 12.91 0.39 19.08
C ILE A 117 11.83 0.20 20.15
N ALA A 118 10.57 0.36 19.77
CA ALA A 118 9.43 0.26 20.67
C ALA A 118 9.02 -1.20 20.98
N GLN A 119 9.50 -2.18 20.22
CA GLN A 119 9.02 -3.58 20.24
C GLN A 119 7.51 -3.70 20.00
N ASP A 120 6.96 -2.82 19.16
CA ASP A 120 5.55 -2.70 18.84
C ASP A 120 5.39 -2.55 17.32
N PRO A 121 4.56 -3.36 16.63
CA PRO A 121 4.34 -3.20 15.18
C PRO A 121 3.54 -1.94 14.80
N TRP A 122 2.93 -1.23 15.75
CA TRP A 122 2.04 -0.10 15.48
C TRP A 122 2.67 1.01 14.61
N PRO A 123 3.90 1.51 14.87
CA PRO A 123 4.50 2.57 14.04
C PRO A 123 4.64 2.20 12.57
N LEU A 124 5.04 0.95 12.27
CA LEU A 124 5.16 0.45 10.90
C LEU A 124 3.79 0.31 10.24
N ASN A 125 2.81 -0.22 10.96
CA ASN A 125 1.44 -0.35 10.44
C ASN A 125 0.86 1.02 10.09
N ALA A 126 0.95 1.99 11.00
CA ALA A 126 0.44 3.34 10.80
C ALA A 126 1.12 4.06 9.64
N ALA A 127 2.45 3.96 9.51
CA ALA A 127 3.17 4.55 8.40
C ALA A 127 2.74 3.95 7.04
N LEU A 128 2.52 2.64 6.99
CA LEU A 128 2.04 1.96 5.79
C LEU A 128 0.57 2.26 5.49
N ASP A 129 -0.29 2.42 6.50
CA ASP A 129 -1.68 2.88 6.30
C ASP A 129 -1.72 4.23 5.58
N ILE A 130 -0.89 5.17 6.03
CA ILE A 130 -0.80 6.50 5.42
C ILE A 130 -0.25 6.41 3.99
N ALA A 131 0.83 5.65 3.78
CA ALA A 131 1.47 5.53 2.47
C ALA A 131 0.59 4.80 1.44
N LEU A 132 -0.27 3.89 1.88
CA LEU A 132 -1.15 3.08 1.02
C LEU A 132 -2.59 3.59 0.97
N ALA A 133 -2.91 4.68 1.67
CA ALA A 133 -4.26 5.27 1.72
C ALA A 133 -4.92 5.45 0.34
N PRO A 134 -4.21 5.84 -0.75
CA PRO A 134 -4.83 5.96 -2.07
C PRO A 134 -5.37 4.65 -2.66
N PHE A 135 -4.96 3.49 -2.11
CA PHE A 135 -5.34 2.15 -2.56
C PHE A 135 -6.15 1.39 -1.52
N ALA A 136 -6.41 1.99 -0.36
CA ALA A 136 -7.36 1.41 0.58
C ALA A 136 -8.72 1.42 -0.11
N ALA A 137 -9.35 0.24 -0.24
CA ALA A 137 -10.73 0.17 -0.68
C ALA A 137 -11.53 1.12 0.23
N THR A 138 -12.28 2.05 -0.36
CA THR A 138 -13.33 2.78 0.33
C THR A 138 -14.38 1.76 0.74
N GLU A 139 -14.11 1.06 1.84
CA GLU A 139 -15.10 0.31 2.56
C GLU A 139 -15.99 1.36 3.22
N ASP A 140 -17.20 1.46 2.67
CA ASP A 140 -18.37 2.14 3.21
C ASP A 140 -18.51 3.67 2.98
N ASP A 141 -19.09 4.01 1.82
CA ASP A 141 -20.03 5.13 1.75
C ASP A 141 -21.18 4.76 0.81
N SER A 142 -21.88 3.65 1.14
CA SER A 142 -23.24 3.46 0.64
C SER A 142 -24.18 4.14 1.64
N PRO A 143 -24.81 5.28 1.29
CA PRO A 143 -25.91 5.77 2.10
C PRO A 143 -27.00 4.71 2.03
N ALA A 144 -27.19 4.01 3.15
CA ALA A 144 -28.33 3.15 3.36
C ALA A 144 -29.57 3.91 2.88
N ARG A 145 -30.18 3.42 1.80
CA ARG A 145 -31.53 3.80 1.40
C ARG A 145 -32.42 3.46 2.57
N THR A 146 -32.66 4.42 3.45
CA THR A 146 -33.74 4.36 4.43
C THR A 146 -35.03 4.53 3.65
N GLY A 147 -35.52 3.40 3.15
CA GLY A 147 -36.91 3.28 2.71
C GLY A 147 -37.79 3.73 3.87
N THR A 148 -38.44 4.87 3.70
CA THR A 148 -39.59 5.26 4.52
C THR A 148 -40.74 5.57 3.56
N SER A 149 -41.23 4.52 2.90
CA SER A 149 -42.58 4.55 2.33
C SER A 149 -43.55 4.42 3.50
N SER A 150 -44.14 5.53 3.94
CA SER A 150 -45.38 5.51 4.73
C SER A 150 -46.56 5.76 3.78
N PRO A 151 -47.58 4.89 3.74
CA PRO A 151 -48.78 5.16 2.96
C PRO A 151 -49.62 6.21 3.70
N ILE A 152 -49.95 7.28 2.98
CA ILE A 152 -50.94 8.28 3.37
C ILE A 152 -52.30 7.58 3.48
N SER A 153 -52.83 7.41 4.70
CA SER A 153 -54.24 7.15 4.95
C SER A 153 -54.84 8.41 5.58
N ASN A 154 -55.38 9.28 4.75
CA ASN A 154 -56.27 10.35 5.19
C ASN A 154 -57.68 9.76 5.36
N MET A 155 -58.07 9.53 6.62
CA MET A 155 -59.48 9.54 7.01
C MET A 155 -59.94 11.01 7.05
N ASN A 156 -61.05 11.30 6.39
CA ASN A 156 -61.77 12.57 6.54
C ASN A 156 -63.14 12.30 7.23
N PRO A 157 -63.71 13.29 7.94
CA PRO A 157 -64.78 13.11 8.91
C PRO A 157 -66.18 12.87 8.33
#